data_AF-A0A1H0IB04-F1
#
_entry.id   AF-A0A1H0IB04-F1
#
_cell.length_a   1.000
_cell.length_b   1.000
_cell.length_c   1.000
_cell.angle_alpha   90.00
_cell.angle_beta   90.00
_cell.angle_gamma   90.00
#
_symmetry.space_group_name_H-M   'P 1'
#
loop_
_entity.id
_entity.type
_entity.pdbx_description
1 polymer ?
#
loop_
_entity_poly.entity_id
_entity_poly.type
_entity_poly.pdbx_seq_one_letter_code
_entity_poly.pdbx_strand_id
1 'polypeptide(L)' 'MSLQALLNTSVSDAQISLEGMLREHPARAARTAIDLLEVLRKREGASVRRKMAATILRKAAKALEVEA' A
#
# COMPACT_ATOMS: atom_id res chain seq x y z
N MET A 1 8.90 -7.20 2.05
CA MET A 1 8.64 -6.01 2.88
C MET A 1 7.61 -6.36 3.95
N SER A 2 7.80 -5.96 5.21
CA SER A 2 6.82 -6.18 6.29
C SER A 2 5.97 -4.94 6.52
N LEU A 3 4.77 -5.13 7.08
CA LEU A 3 3.85 -4.04 7.43
C LEU A 3 4.50 -3.03 8.42
N GLN A 4 5.27 -3.55 9.37
CA GLN A 4 5.98 -2.73 10.36
C GLN A 4 7.02 -1.80 9.71
N ALA A 5 7.72 -2.27 8.67
CA ALA A 5 8.67 -1.44 7.93
C ALA A 5 7.96 -0.28 7.22
N LEU A 6 6.77 -0.53 6.64
CA LEU A 6 5.97 0.49 5.98
C LEU A 6 5.40 1.53 6.96
N LEU A 7 5.24 1.19 8.25
CA LEU A 7 4.74 2.11 9.27
C LEU A 7 5.84 3.03 9.83
N ASN A 8 7.09 2.55 9.87
CA ASN A 8 8.21 3.22 10.54
C ASN A 8 9.20 3.91 9.59
N THR A 9 8.93 3.90 8.28
CA THR A 9 9.70 4.63 7.28
C THR A 9 8.97 5.89 6.79
N SER A 10 9.63 6.72 5.98
CA SER A 10 9.00 7.86 5.34
C SER A 10 7.80 7.42 4.48
N VAL A 11 6.86 8.33 4.20
CA VAL A 11 5.75 7.99 3.29
C VAL A 11 6.27 7.70 1.88
N SER A 12 7.30 8.42 1.45
CA SER A 12 7.96 8.29 0.16
C SER A 12 8.58 6.90 -0.02
N ASP A 13 9.34 6.43 0.97
CA ASP A 13 10.00 5.11 0.90
C ASP A 13 8.98 3.98 0.96
N ALA A 14 7.94 4.15 1.77
CA ALA A 14 6.82 3.21 1.81
C ALA A 14 6.11 3.13 0.45
N GLN A 15 5.90 4.27 -0.21
CA GLN A 15 5.33 4.32 -1.55
C GLN A 15 6.21 3.63 -2.57
N ILE A 16 7.51 3.95 -2.64
CA ILE A 16 8.46 3.32 -3.57
C ILE A 16 8.46 1.80 -3.39
N SER A 17 8.49 1.33 -2.14
CA SER A 17 8.48 -0.10 -1.83
C SER A 17 7.18 -0.78 -2.28
N LEU A 18 6.04 -0.14 -2.06
CA LEU A 18 4.74 -0.66 -2.49
C LEU A 18 4.56 -0.60 -4.01
N GLU A 19 5.12 0.40 -4.70
CA GLU A 19 5.12 0.48 -6.16
C GLU A 19 6.04 -0.59 -6.77
N GLY A 20 7.18 -0.88 -6.14
CA GLY A 20 8.01 -2.04 -6.49
C GLY A 20 7.22 -3.35 -6.38
N MET A 21 6.57 -3.59 -5.23
CA MET A 21 5.74 -4.77 -5.01
C MET A 21 4.56 -4.86 -5.98
N LEU A 22 3.92 -3.73 -6.32
CA LEU A 22 2.82 -3.66 -7.27
C LEU A 22 3.23 -4.15 -8.67
N ARG A 23 4.43 -3.78 -9.14
CA ARG A 23 4.92 -4.18 -10.47
C ARG A 23 5.19 -5.68 -10.58
N GLU A 24 5.67 -6.28 -9.50
CA GLU A 24 6.05 -7.70 -9.49
C GLU A 24 4.87 -8.61 -9.09
N HIS A 25 4.06 -8.15 -8.12
CA HIS A 25 3.02 -8.94 -7.46
C HIS A 25 1.81 -8.07 -7.09
N PRO A 26 0.90 -7.78 -8.04
CA PRO A 26 -0.23 -6.88 -7.83
C PRO A 26 -1.16 -7.33 -6.68
N ALA A 27 -1.48 -8.63 -6.60
CA ALA A 27 -2.32 -9.19 -5.54
C ALA A 27 -1.71 -8.99 -4.13
N ARG A 28 -0.38 -9.16 -4.02
CA ARG A 28 0.33 -8.96 -2.75
C ARG A 28 0.36 -7.49 -2.35
N ALA A 29 0.53 -6.59 -3.32
CA ALA A 29 0.46 -5.15 -3.09
C ALA A 29 -0.93 -4.72 -2.61
N ALA A 30 -2.01 -5.25 -3.23
CA ALA A 30 -3.38 -5.01 -2.79
C ALA A 30 -3.60 -5.45 -1.33
N ARG A 31 -3.21 -6.68 -0.99
CA ARG A 31 -3.34 -7.21 0.38
C ARG A 31 -2.59 -6.36 1.40
N THR A 32 -1.34 -6.04 1.10
CA THR A 32 -0.51 -5.21 1.98
C THR A 32 -1.08 -3.80 2.16
N ALA A 33 -1.65 -3.22 1.10
CA ALA A 33 -2.30 -1.91 1.18
C ALA A 33 -3.58 -1.93 2.03
N ILE A 34 -4.36 -3.02 1.98
CA ILE A 34 -5.54 -3.21 2.86
C ILE A 34 -5.10 -3.31 4.32
N ASP A 35 -4.14 -4.18 4.63
CA ASP A 35 -3.63 -4.33 6.00
C ASP A 35 -3.11 -2.99 6.56
N LEU A 36 -2.42 -2.21 5.71
CA LEU A 36 -1.95 -0.87 6.06
C LEU A 36 -3.10 0.10 6.34
N LEU A 37 -4.17 0.08 5.55
CA LEU A 37 -5.36 0.91 5.80
C LEU A 37 -6.07 0.53 7.10
N GLU A 38 -6.17 -0.76 7.40
CA GLU A 38 -6.80 -1.25 8.64
C GLU A 38 -6.06 -0.74 9.88
N VAL A 39 -4.72 -0.84 9.88
CA VAL A 39 -3.89 -0.33 10.98
C VAL A 39 -3.99 1.19 11.10
N LEU A 40 -4.01 1.92 9.97
CA LEU A 40 -4.02 3.38 9.99
C LEU A 40 -5.40 4.00 10.25
N ARG A 41 -6.49 3.22 10.18
CA ARG A 41 -7.87 3.73 10.30
C ARG A 41 -8.10 4.57 11.56
N LYS A 42 -7.51 4.18 12.69
CA LYS A 42 -7.66 4.86 13.99
C LYS A 42 -6.44 5.68 14.41
N ARG A 43 -5.45 5.84 13.52
CA ARG A 43 -4.21 6.57 13.84
C ARG A 43 -4.35 8.04 13.47
N GLU A 44 -4.29 8.90 14.47
CA GLU A 44 -4.23 10.35 14.27
C GLU A 44 -2.97 10.75 13.47
N GLY A 45 -3.07 11.83 12.69
CA GLY A 45 -1.97 12.30 11.83
C GLY A 45 -1.63 11.41 10.61
N ALA A 46 -2.24 10.24 10.45
CA ALA A 46 -1.91 9.30 9.38
C ALA A 46 -2.61 9.56 8.02
N SER A 47 -3.14 10.77 7.79
CA SER A 47 -3.97 11.06 6.60
C SER A 47 -3.21 10.83 5.29
N VAL A 48 -1.95 11.27 5.20
CA VAL A 48 -1.11 11.12 4.00
C VAL A 48 -0.81 9.65 3.72
N ARG A 49 -0.45 8.87 4.75
CA ARG A 49 -0.15 7.44 4.59
C ARG A 49 -1.40 6.64 4.19
N ARG A 50 -2.59 7.00 4.69
CA ARG A 50 -3.86 6.42 4.23
C ARG A 50 -4.12 6.70 2.75
N LYS A 51 -3.92 7.95 2.29
CA LYS A 51 -4.08 8.31 0.87
C LYS A 51 -3.10 7.55 -0.02
N MET A 52 -1.87 7.37 0.43
CA MET A 52 -0.85 6.57 -0.28
C MET A 52 -1.31 5.11 -0.40
N ALA A 53 -1.68 4.46 0.72
CA ALA A 53 -2.14 3.07 0.72
C ALA A 53 -3.37 2.85 -0.17
N ALA A 54 -4.37 3.75 -0.11
CA ALA A 54 -5.55 3.70 -0.96
C ALA A 54 -5.24 3.91 -2.45
N THR A 55 -4.18 4.64 -2.78
CA THR A 55 -3.71 4.80 -4.17
C THR A 55 -3.07 3.52 -4.67
N ILE A 56 -2.21 2.88 -3.86
CA ILE A 56 -1.61 1.58 -4.21
C ILE A 56 -2.70 0.52 -4.41
N LEU A 57 -3.69 0.45 -3.53
CA LEU A 57 -4.79 -0.50 -3.66
C LEU A 57 -5.56 -0.32 -4.97
N ARG A 58 -5.88 0.92 -5.36
CA ARG A 58 -6.54 1.21 -6.64
C ARG A 58 -5.68 0.80 -7.84
N LYS A 59 -4.38 1.10 -7.81
CA LYS A 59 -3.46 0.68 -8.88
C LYS A 59 -3.37 -0.86 -8.97
N ALA A 60 -3.32 -1.55 -7.83
CA ALA A 60 -3.27 -3.00 -7.76
C ALA A 60 -4.56 -3.66 -8.29
N ALA A 61 -5.73 -3.15 -7.90
CA ALA A 61 -7.01 -3.63 -8.42
C ALA A 61 -7.07 -3.53 -9.95
N LYS A 62 -6.67 -2.38 -10.50
CA LYS A 62 -6.62 -2.19 -11.95
C LYS A 62 -5.64 -3.13 -12.65
N ALA A 63 -4.48 -3.42 -12.05
CA ALA A 63 -3.52 -4.37 -12.63
C ALA A 63 -4.09 -5.80 -12.67
N LEU A 64 -4.85 -6.19 -11.66
CA LEU A 64 -5.50 -7.51 -11.60
C LEU A 64 -6.64 -7.66 -12.60
N GLU A 65 -7.34 -6.58 -12.95
CA GLU A 65 -8.36 -6.58 -14.01
C GLU A 65 -7.78 -6.85 -15.41
N VAL A 66 -6.50 -6.53 -15.63
CA VAL A 66 -5.83 -6.70 -16.94
C VAL A 66 -5.23 -8.11 -17.09
N GLU A 67 -4.99 -8.81 -15.98
CA GLU A 67 -4.48 -10.19 -15.96
C GLU A 67 -5.60 -11.27 -16.03
N ALA A 68 -6.87 -10.86 -16.05
CA ALA A 68 -8.05 -11.74 -16.14
C ALA A 68 -8.67 -11.72 -17.54
#